data_AF-A0A837NXR0-F1
#
_entry.id   AF-A0A837NXR0-F1
#
_cell.length_a   1.000
_cell.length_b   1.000
_cell.length_c   1.000
_cell.angle_alpha   90.00
_cell.angle_beta   90.00
_cell.angle_gamma   90.00
#
_symmetry.space_group_name_H-M   'P 1'
#
loop_
_entity.id
_entity.type
_entity.pdbx_description
1 polymer ?
#
loop_
_entity_poly.entity_id
_entity_poly.type
_entity_poly.pdbx_seq_one_letter_code
_entity_poly.pdbx_strand_id
1 'polypeptide(L)'
;METELKDLVTTKDVIVLTSLEEPAVSWLVDCYQENTDIQIIENAHQLEAEEILAQCRNSLSESKKVILTAQFRSQLPIINIASLCNEKRKSLINIELSGWDEEQRLPQSFSSF
;
A
#
# COMPACT_ATOMS: atom_id res chain seq x y z
N MET A 1 8.80 -14.67 -4.71
CA MET A 1 8.09 -13.40 -4.91
C MET A 1 6.80 -13.35 -4.10
N GLU A 2 5.77 -14.15 -4.42
CA GLU A 2 4.47 -14.08 -3.74
C GLU A 2 4.54 -14.28 -2.22
N THR A 3 5.28 -15.28 -1.74
CA THR A 3 5.48 -15.52 -0.29
C THR A 3 6.15 -14.33 0.40
N GLU A 4 7.17 -13.76 -0.22
CA GLU A 4 7.91 -12.62 0.32
C GLU A 4 7.04 -11.35 0.36
N LEU A 5 6.26 -11.12 -0.69
CA LEU A 5 5.29 -10.03 -0.75
C LEU A 5 4.20 -10.18 0.31
N LYS A 6 3.68 -11.41 0.50
CA LYS A 6 2.72 -11.73 1.55
C LYS A 6 3.30 -11.48 2.95
N ASP A 7 4.54 -11.86 3.18
CA ASP A 7 5.23 -11.61 4.45
C ASP A 7 5.38 -10.11 4.71
N LEU A 8 5.73 -9.31 3.69
CA LEU A 8 5.78 -7.85 3.81
C LEU A 8 4.40 -7.27 4.15
N VAL A 9 3.34 -7.66 3.44
CA VAL A 9 1.98 -7.16 3.72
C VAL A 9 1.51 -7.56 5.13
N THR A 10 1.85 -8.77 5.56
CA THR A 10 1.44 -9.29 6.87
C THR A 10 2.19 -8.62 8.02
N THR A 11 3.47 -8.29 7.85
CA THR A 11 4.32 -7.78 8.93
C THR A 11 4.30 -6.27 9.08
N LYS A 12 3.86 -5.52 8.04
CA LYS A 12 3.88 -4.05 8.04
C LYS A 12 2.52 -3.46 8.40
N ASP A 13 2.53 -2.30 9.03
CA ASP A 13 1.29 -1.61 9.44
C ASP A 13 0.75 -0.73 8.32
N VAL A 14 1.64 -0.04 7.60
CA VAL A 14 1.30 0.80 6.45
C VAL A 14 2.12 0.36 5.24
N ILE A 15 1.43 0.09 4.13
CA ILE A 15 2.03 -0.29 2.87
C ILE A 15 1.66 0.77 1.85
N VAL A 16 2.69 1.36 1.24
CA VAL A 16 2.52 2.18 0.05
C VAL A 16 2.78 1.27 -1.14
N LEU A 17 1.72 0.87 -1.83
CA LEU A 17 1.75 0.00 -3.00
C LEU A 17 1.69 0.83 -4.28
N THR A 18 2.74 0.77 -5.09
CA THR A 18 2.78 1.48 -6.37
C THR A 18 3.13 0.58 -7.54
N SER A 19 2.66 0.93 -8.73
CA SER A 19 3.08 0.30 -9.99
C SER A 19 2.77 1.21 -11.16
N LEU A 20 3.59 1.14 -12.21
CA LEU A 20 3.26 1.77 -13.49
C LEU A 20 2.06 1.11 -14.16
N GLU A 21 1.84 -0.17 -13.87
CA GLU A 21 0.83 -1.03 -14.47
C GLU A 21 -0.38 -1.17 -13.53
N GLU A 22 -1.50 -0.54 -13.88
CA GLU A 22 -2.74 -0.59 -13.08
C GLU A 22 -3.17 -2.03 -12.69
N PRO A 23 -3.12 -3.03 -13.58
CA PRO A 23 -3.51 -4.39 -13.23
C PRO A 23 -2.67 -5.01 -12.09
N ALA A 24 -1.39 -4.64 -11.98
CA ALA A 24 -0.52 -5.14 -10.93
C ALA A 24 -0.94 -4.64 -9.55
N VAL A 25 -1.41 -3.39 -9.46
CA VAL A 25 -1.95 -2.81 -8.22
C VAL A 25 -3.22 -3.54 -7.81
N SER A 26 -4.18 -3.70 -8.74
CA SER A 26 -5.46 -4.36 -8.48
C SER A 26 -5.28 -5.80 -8.03
N TRP A 27 -4.34 -6.54 -8.63
CA TRP A 27 -4.05 -7.92 -8.25
C TRP A 27 -3.74 -8.09 -6.76
N LEU A 28 -2.94 -7.19 -6.16
CA LEU A 28 -2.64 -7.29 -4.73
C LEU A 28 -3.82 -6.83 -3.87
N VAL A 29 -4.55 -5.79 -4.29
CA VAL A 29 -5.75 -5.29 -3.58
C VAL A 29 -6.81 -6.39 -3.50
N ASP A 30 -7.06 -7.10 -4.59
CA ASP A 30 -8.05 -8.17 -4.67
C ASP A 30 -7.80 -9.28 -3.64
N CYS A 31 -6.54 -9.53 -3.28
CA CYS A 31 -6.16 -10.52 -2.26
C CYS A 31 -6.57 -10.11 -0.83
N TYR A 32 -6.80 -8.82 -0.57
CA TYR A 32 -7.01 -8.28 0.78
C TYR A 32 -8.33 -7.50 0.95
N GLN A 33 -9.08 -7.26 -0.12
CA GLN A 33 -10.31 -6.45 -0.09
C GLN A 33 -11.38 -6.95 0.90
N GLU A 34 -11.45 -8.27 1.15
CA GLU A 34 -12.41 -8.86 2.09
C GLU A 34 -11.92 -8.86 3.54
N ASN A 35 -10.68 -8.41 3.79
CA ASN A 35 -10.08 -8.41 5.12
C ASN A 35 -10.45 -7.13 5.88
N THR A 36 -11.33 -7.24 6.88
CA THR A 36 -11.81 -6.11 7.68
C THR A 36 -10.74 -5.43 8.55
N ASP A 37 -9.61 -6.10 8.78
CA ASP A 37 -8.48 -5.57 9.53
C ASP A 37 -7.54 -4.72 8.66
N ILE A 38 -7.82 -4.63 7.34
CA ILE A 38 -7.04 -3.87 6.38
C ILE A 38 -7.93 -2.77 5.79
N GLN A 39 -7.51 -1.51 5.95
CA GLN A 39 -8.06 -0.40 5.19
C GLN A 39 -7.28 -0.26 3.89
N ILE A 40 -7.98 -0.33 2.76
CA ILE A 40 -7.40 -0.03 1.45
C ILE A 40 -7.83 1.38 1.06
N ILE A 41 -6.86 2.23 0.69
CA ILE A 41 -7.08 3.56 0.14
C ILE A 41 -6.70 3.48 -1.35
N GLU A 42 -7.70 3.28 -2.18
CA GLU A 42 -7.53 3.12 -3.61
C GLU A 42 -7.20 4.44 -4.30
N ASN A 43 -6.26 4.41 -5.26
CA ASN A 43 -5.86 5.58 -6.04
C ASN A 43 -5.57 6.81 -5.19
N ALA A 44 -4.85 6.64 -4.07
CA ALA A 44 -4.60 7.66 -3.07
C ALA A 44 -3.95 8.93 -3.66
N HIS A 45 -3.26 8.84 -4.80
CA HIS A 45 -2.73 9.99 -5.54
C HIS A 45 -3.80 10.97 -6.07
N GLN A 46 -5.07 10.56 -6.09
CA GLN A 46 -6.22 11.39 -6.50
C GLN A 46 -6.88 12.10 -5.32
N LEU A 47 -6.48 11.77 -4.09
CA LEU A 47 -7.01 12.37 -2.87
C LEU A 47 -6.11 13.50 -2.38
N GLU A 48 -6.70 14.41 -1.62
CA GLU A 48 -5.95 15.46 -0.95
C GLU A 48 -5.05 14.86 0.16
N ALA A 49 -3.86 15.44 0.35
CA ALA A 49 -2.90 14.92 1.33
C ALA A 49 -3.47 14.83 2.75
N GLU A 50 -4.26 15.82 3.16
CA GLU A 50 -4.91 15.83 4.48
C GLU A 50 -5.96 14.72 4.62
N GLU A 51 -6.67 14.39 3.53
CA GLU A 51 -7.63 13.29 3.52
C GLU A 51 -6.93 11.95 3.72
N ILE A 52 -5.83 11.72 2.99
CA ILE A 52 -5.01 10.51 3.11
C ILE A 52 -4.50 10.36 4.56
N LEU A 53 -3.99 11.44 5.15
CA LEU A 53 -3.45 11.44 6.50
C LEU A 53 -4.52 11.20 7.56
N ALA A 54 -5.72 11.77 7.38
CA ALA A 54 -6.86 11.54 8.28
C ALA A 54 -7.29 10.07 8.25
N GLN A 55 -7.43 9.48 7.06
CA GLN A 55 -7.81 8.07 6.91
C GLN A 55 -6.75 7.12 7.50
N CYS A 56 -5.46 7.37 7.23
CA CYS A 56 -4.36 6.62 7.85
C CYS A 56 -4.42 6.71 9.38
N ARG A 57 -4.60 7.93 9.92
CA ARG A 57 -4.61 8.18 11.36
C ARG A 57 -5.74 7.43 12.05
N ASN A 58 -6.94 7.46 11.47
CA ASN A 58 -8.11 6.78 12.02
C ASN A 58 -7.89 5.26 12.02
N SER A 59 -7.52 4.69 10.87
CA SER A 59 -7.28 3.25 10.71
C SER A 59 -6.22 2.72 11.67
N LEU A 60 -5.07 3.41 11.78
CA LEU A 60 -4.00 3.00 12.69
C LEU A 60 -4.40 3.11 14.17
N SER A 61 -5.34 4.00 14.52
CA SER A 61 -5.86 4.10 15.90
C SER A 61 -6.80 2.94 16.23
N GLU A 62 -7.51 2.42 15.23
CA GLU A 62 -8.31 1.19 15.31
C GLU A 62 -7.45 -0.08 15.19
N SER A 63 -6.12 0.05 15.16
CA SER A 63 -5.16 -1.05 14.95
C SER A 63 -5.31 -1.78 13.61
N LYS A 64 -5.99 -1.17 12.63
CA LYS A 64 -6.05 -1.68 11.25
C LYS A 64 -4.75 -1.41 10.52
N LYS A 65 -4.42 -2.29 9.58
CA LYS A 65 -3.37 -2.04 8.58
C LYS A 65 -3.90 -1.09 7.51
N VAL A 66 -3.00 -0.38 6.83
CA VAL A 66 -3.37 0.51 5.73
C VAL A 66 -2.57 0.14 4.49
N ILE A 67 -3.26 -0.07 3.36
CA ILE A 67 -2.66 -0.18 2.04
C ILE A 67 -3.06 1.05 1.25
N LEU A 68 -2.10 1.89 0.89
CA LEU A 68 -2.30 3.00 -0.03
C LEU A 68 -1.88 2.56 -1.41
N THR A 69 -2.76 2.71 -2.39
CA THR A 69 -2.43 2.40 -3.78
C THR A 69 -2.26 3.65 -4.62
N ALA A 70 -1.27 3.65 -5.51
CA ALA A 70 -1.10 4.72 -6.48
C ALA A 70 -0.32 4.22 -7.71
N GLN A 71 -0.42 4.94 -8.82
CA GLN A 71 0.43 4.63 -9.96
C GLN A 71 1.90 5.00 -9.67
N PHE A 72 2.12 6.18 -9.08
CA PHE A 72 3.47 6.66 -8.77
C PHE A 72 3.62 7.06 -7.31
N ARG A 73 4.72 6.63 -6.69
CA ARG A 73 5.02 6.96 -5.29
C ARG A 73 5.22 8.46 -5.06
N SER A 74 5.77 9.18 -6.03
CA SER A 74 6.04 10.62 -5.94
C SER A 74 4.77 11.48 -5.81
N GLN A 75 3.61 10.92 -6.11
CA GLN A 75 2.31 11.60 -6.00
C GLN A 75 1.70 11.49 -4.61
N LEU A 76 2.29 10.69 -3.71
CA LEU A 76 1.78 10.48 -2.36
C LEU A 76 2.54 11.33 -1.33
N PRO A 77 1.88 11.75 -0.23
CA PRO A 77 2.50 12.50 0.85
C PRO A 77 3.35 11.59 1.77
N ILE A 78 4.31 10.85 1.20
CA ILE A 78 5.07 9.78 1.87
C ILE A 78 5.76 10.28 3.14
N ILE A 79 6.33 11.48 3.12
CA ILE A 79 7.03 12.06 4.26
C ILE A 79 6.07 12.25 5.44
N ASN A 80 4.87 12.76 5.17
CA ASN A 80 3.85 12.96 6.19
C ASN A 80 3.33 11.63 6.74
N ILE A 81 3.14 10.63 5.88
CA ILE A 81 2.72 9.27 6.29
C ILE A 81 3.81 8.63 7.17
N ALA A 82 5.08 8.76 6.79
CA ALA A 82 6.20 8.25 7.59
C ALA A 82 6.29 8.93 8.97
N SER A 83 6.08 10.26 9.04
CA SER A 83 5.99 10.99 10.32
C SER A 83 4.87 10.43 11.19
N LEU A 84 3.66 10.27 10.64
CA LEU A 84 2.51 9.70 11.33
C LEU A 84 2.79 8.27 11.84
N CYS A 85 3.45 7.44 11.04
CA CYS A 85 3.84 6.09 11.43
C CYS A 85 4.80 6.12 12.62
N ASN A 86 5.82 6.98 12.57
CA ASN A 86 6.78 7.15 13.66
C ASN A 86 6.10 7.60 14.96
N GLU A 87 5.19 8.59 14.88
CA GLU A 87 4.40 9.07 16.02
C GLU A 87 3.57 7.95 16.66
N LYS A 88 2.98 7.08 15.84
CA LYS A 88 2.15 5.95 16.29
C LYS A 88 2.94 4.67 16.59
N ARG A 89 4.27 4.67 16.44
CA ARG A 89 5.15 3.49 16.54
C ARG A 89 4.71 2.35 15.62
N LYS A 90 4.39 2.72 14.38
CA LYS A 90 3.94 1.83 13.31
C LYS A 90 5.00 1.71 12.23
N SER A 91 5.03 0.57 11.58
CA SER A 91 5.98 0.26 10.51
C SER A 91 5.40 0.62 9.15
N LEU A 92 6.19 1.32 8.33
CA LEU A 92 5.87 1.64 6.95
C LEU A 92 6.80 0.86 6.02
N ILE A 93 6.27 0.41 4.89
CA ILE A 93 7.04 -0.11 3.77
C ILE A 93 6.53 0.48 2.46
N ASN A 94 7.42 0.70 1.52
CA ASN A 94 7.05 0.97 0.13
C ASN A 94 7.25 -0.30 -0.67
N ILE A 95 6.29 -0.62 -1.53
CA ILE A 95 6.34 -1.77 -2.43
C ILE A 95 6.02 -1.25 -3.82
N GLU A 96 6.95 -1.45 -4.74
CA GLU A 96 6.78 -1.13 -6.15
C GLU A 96 6.69 -2.42 -6.95
N LEU A 97 5.52 -2.71 -7.54
CA LEU A 97 5.30 -3.85 -8.43
C LEU A 97 5.69 -3.48 -9.85
N SER A 98 6.26 -4.43 -10.59
CA SER A 98 6.68 -4.20 -11.97
C SER A 98 6.64 -5.47 -12.82
N GLY A 99 6.46 -5.29 -14.13
CA GLY A 99 6.50 -6.36 -15.11
C GLY A 99 5.24 -7.21 -15.06
N TRP A 100 4.08 -6.59 -15.26
CA TRP A 100 2.80 -7.29 -15.33
C TRP A 100 2.82 -8.35 -16.44
N ASP A 101 2.55 -9.60 -16.05
CA ASP A 101 2.39 -10.72 -16.97
C ASP A 101 0.91 -10.88 -17.35
N GLU A 102 0.56 -10.57 -18.60
CA GLU A 102 -0.83 -10.65 -19.09
C GLU A 102 -1.37 -12.09 -19.15
N GLU A 103 -0.51 -13.08 -19.35
CA GLU A 103 -0.91 -14.49 -19.43
C GLU A 103 -1.18 -15.05 -18.03
N GLN A 104 -0.27 -14.78 -17.09
CA GLN A 104 -0.33 -15.29 -15.73
C GLN A 104 -1.15 -14.41 -14.78
N ARG A 105 -1.44 -13.17 -15.19
CA ARG A 105 -2.15 -12.14 -14.40
C ARG A 105 -1.50 -11.88 -13.05
N LEU A 106 -0.19 -11.69 -13.05
CA LEU A 106 0.60 -11.38 -11.86
C LEU A 106 1.83 -10.53 -12.22
N PRO A 107 2.33 -9.70 -11.29
CA PRO A 107 3.59 -8.99 -11.50
C PRO A 107 4.77 -9.96 -11.52
N GLN A 108 5.77 -9.73 -12.37
CA GLN A 108 6.97 -10.57 -12.46
C GLN A 108 7.97 -10.28 -11.34
N SER A 109 7.95 -9.06 -10.78
CA SER A 109 8.86 -8.68 -9.70
C SER A 109 8.34 -7.52 -8.85
N PHE A 110 8.99 -7.30 -7.71
CA PHE A 110 8.77 -6.12 -6.88
C PHE A 110 10.07 -5.59 -6.28
N SER A 111 10.05 -4.32 -5.89
CA SER A 111 11.07 -3.69 -5.03
C SER A 111 10.44 -3.24 -3.72
N SER A 112 11.15 -3.35 -2.61
CA SER A 112 10.66 -2.89 -1.30
C SER A 112 11.73 -2.13 -0.51
N PHE A 113 11.35 -1.02 0.13
CA PHE A 113 12.27 -0.12 0.85
C PHE A 113 11.57 0.83 1.83
#